data_AF-A0AAF1A827-F1
#
_entry.id   AF-A0AAF1A827-F1
#
_cell.length_a   1.000
_cell.length_b   1.000
_cell.length_c   1.000
_cell.angle_alpha   90.00
_cell.angle_beta   90.00
_cell.angle_gamma   90.00
#
_symmetry.space_group_name_H-M   'P 1'
#
loop_
_entity.id
_entity.type
_entity.pdbx_description
1 polymer ?
#
loop_
_entity_poly.entity_id
_entity_poly.type
_entity_poly.pdbx_seq_one_letter_code
_entity_poly.pdbx_strand_id
1 'polypeptide(L)' 'MGVTRIVALEVEPSDELGSELWAVEWTDDLVDLRHVHDAKKAAQRHVYNMLNLLQPDQNKNDVLTVVLRG' A
#
# COMPACT_ATOMS: atom_id res chain seq x y z
N MET A 1 0.71 -7.04 16.73
CA MET A 1 1.55 -6.20 15.86
C MET A 1 0.60 -5.48 14.93
N GLY A 2 0.58 -4.16 14.99
CA GLY A 2 -0.33 -3.33 14.23
C GLY A 2 0.37 -2.67 13.04
N VAL A 3 -0.39 -2.39 12.00
CA VAL A 3 0.10 -1.56 10.88
C VAL A 3 0.01 -0.10 11.31
N THR A 4 1.10 0.65 11.16
CA THR A 4 1.17 2.06 11.61
C THR A 4 1.15 3.06 10.46
N ARG A 5 1.54 2.62 9.25
CA ARG A 5 1.52 3.43 8.02
C ARG A 5 1.26 2.54 6.80
N ILE A 6 0.48 3.03 5.84
CA ILE A 6 0.27 2.43 4.53
C ILE A 6 0.39 3.51 3.47
N VAL A 7 1.22 3.27 2.45
CA VAL A 7 1.34 4.14 1.26
C VAL A 7 1.06 3.32 0.01
N ALA A 8 0.04 3.71 -0.75
CA ALA A 8 -0.22 3.17 -2.08
C ALA A 8 0.25 4.17 -3.14
N LEU A 9 1.18 3.75 -3.98
CA LEU A 9 1.87 4.57 -4.98
C LEU A 9 1.68 3.96 -6.36
N GLU A 10 1.31 4.80 -7.34
CA GLU A 10 1.44 4.46 -8.75
C GLU A 10 2.92 4.59 -9.20
N VAL A 11 3.48 3.53 -9.77
CA VAL A 11 4.90 3.39 -10.11
C VAL A 11 5.08 3.48 -11.63
N GLU A 12 6.25 3.94 -12.07
CA GLU A 12 6.58 3.87 -13.50
C GLU A 12 6.53 2.44 -14.00
N PRO A 13 5.87 2.21 -15.16
CA PRO A 13 6.06 0.99 -15.90
C PRO A 13 7.55 0.76 -16.12
N SER A 14 8.09 -0.34 -15.62
CA SER A 14 9.35 -0.87 -16.11
C SER A 14 9.06 -1.85 -17.23
N ASP A 15 9.95 -1.93 -18.23
CA ASP A 15 9.81 -2.82 -19.40
C ASP A 15 9.54 -4.30 -19.02
N GLU A 16 9.90 -4.72 -17.80
CA GLU A 16 9.73 -6.08 -17.28
C GLU A 16 8.40 -6.36 -16.57
N LEU A 17 7.63 -5.34 -16.15
CA LEU A 17 6.54 -5.52 -15.17
C LEU A 17 5.16 -4.99 -15.62
N GLY A 18 5.07 -4.28 -16.75
CA GLY A 18 3.79 -3.88 -17.36
C GLY A 18 3.33 -2.45 -17.03
N SER A 19 2.19 -2.04 -17.62
CA SER A 19 1.79 -0.63 -17.77
C SER A 19 1.04 0.01 -16.60
N GLU A 20 0.64 -0.75 -15.57
CA GLU A 20 -0.14 -0.24 -14.43
C GLU A 20 0.43 -0.72 -13.09
N LEU A 21 1.69 -0.38 -12.83
CA LEU A 21 2.37 -0.81 -11.60
C LEU A 21 1.95 0.01 -10.38
N TRP A 22 1.66 -0.71 -9.30
CA TRP A 22 1.31 -0.11 -8.02
C TRP A 22 2.18 -0.69 -6.91
N ALA A 23 2.88 0.16 -6.18
CA ALA A 23 3.57 -0.22 -4.95
C ALA A 23 2.65 0.02 -3.75
N VAL A 24 2.59 -0.95 -2.85
CA VAL A 24 2.07 -0.78 -1.51
C VAL A 24 3.25 -0.90 -0.56
N GLU A 25 3.53 0.19 0.15
CA GLU A 25 4.51 0.26 1.23
C GLU A 25 3.81 0.34 2.56
N TRP A 26 4.35 -0.29 3.59
CA TRP A 26 3.80 -0.19 4.93
C TRP A 26 4.85 -0.35 6.00
N THR A 27 4.53 0.17 7.17
CA THR A 27 5.33 0.01 8.38
C THR A 27 4.49 -0.72 9.42
N ASP A 28 5.06 -1.76 10.01
CA ASP A 28 4.58 -2.34 11.27
C ASP A 28 5.50 -1.96 12.42
N ASP A 29 5.25 -2.48 13.62
CA ASP A 29 6.03 -2.15 14.82
C ASP A 29 7.54 -2.51 14.72
N LEU A 30 7.97 -3.22 13.67
CA LEU A 30 9.30 -3.81 13.55
C LEU A 30 10.05 -3.46 12.26
N VAL A 31 9.35 -3.32 11.14
CA VAL A 31 9.98 -3.17 9.82
C VAL A 31 9.17 -2.32 8.83
N ASP A 32 9.90 -1.70 7.91
CA ASP A 32 9.35 -1.15 6.68
C ASP A 32 9.32 -2.22 5.58
N LEU A 33 8.19 -2.33 4.89
CA LEU A 33 7.91 -3.35 3.89
C LEU A 33 7.36 -2.71 2.62
N ARG A 34 7.60 -3.37 1.48
CA ARG A 34 7.16 -2.92 0.15
C ARG A 34 6.77 -4.11 -0.72
N HIS A 35 5.67 -3.98 -1.44
CA HIS A 35 5.24 -4.96 -2.43
C HIS A 35 4.72 -4.26 -3.69
N VAL A 36 5.10 -4.76 -4.87
CA VAL A 36 4.67 -4.22 -6.17
C VAL A 36 3.62 -5.15 -6.77
N HIS A 37 2.54 -4.55 -7.26
CA HIS A 37 1.44 -5.21 -7.96
C HIS A 37 1.43 -4.79 -9.42
N ASP A 38 1.02 -5.72 -10.28
CA ASP A 38 0.86 -5.55 -11.73
C ASP A 38 -0.43 -4.82 -12.12
N ALA A 39 -1.36 -4.63 -11.17
CA ALA A 39 -2.62 -3.97 -11.38
C ALA A 39 -3.09 -3.18 -10.15
N LYS A 40 -3.73 -2.03 -10.40
CA LYS A 40 -4.36 -1.19 -9.38
C LYS A 40 -5.32 -1.96 -8.47
N LYS A 41 -6.12 -2.86 -9.04
CA LYS A 41 -7.09 -3.67 -8.30
C LYS A 41 -6.41 -4.61 -7.29
N ALA A 42 -5.25 -5.16 -7.62
CA ALA A 42 -4.50 -6.02 -6.73
C ALA A 42 -3.90 -5.22 -5.56
N ALA A 43 -3.34 -4.04 -5.85
CA ALA A 43 -2.89 -3.11 -4.81
C ALA A 43 -4.02 -2.66 -3.88
N GLN A 44 -5.20 -2.33 -4.42
CA GLN A 44 -6.38 -1.98 -3.62
C GLN A 44 -6.80 -3.12 -2.68
N ARG A 45 -6.80 -4.36 -3.15
CA ARG A 45 -7.10 -5.54 -2.31
C ARG A 45 -6.06 -5.71 -1.21
N HIS A 46 -4.79 -5.49 -1.52
CA HIS A 46 -3.71 -5.52 -0.53
C HIS A 46 -3.95 -4.47 0.57
N VAL A 47 -4.16 -3.21 0.20
CA VAL A 47 -4.46 -2.12 1.14
C VAL A 47 -5.69 -2.43 2.00
N TYR A 48 -6.77 -2.95 1.39
CA TYR A 48 -7.97 -3.33 2.13
C TYR A 48 -7.69 -4.37 3.22
N ASN A 49 -6.91 -5.41 2.90
CA ASN A 49 -6.52 -6.42 3.88
C ASN A 49 -5.70 -5.80 5.02
N MET A 50 -4.79 -4.87 4.71
CA MET A 50 -3.99 -4.18 5.71
C MET A 50 -4.81 -3.30 6.64
N LEU A 51 -5.80 -2.58 6.10
CA LEU A 51 -6.70 -1.76 6.90
C LEU A 51 -7.53 -2.58 7.90
N ASN A 52 -7.78 -3.85 7.62
CA ASN A 52 -8.44 -4.77 8.56
C ASN A 52 -7.53 -5.26 9.69
N LEU A 53 -6.22 -4.96 9.63
CA LEU A 53 -5.24 -5.28 10.67
C LEU A 53 -4.94 -4.10 11.60
N LEU A 54 -5.63 -2.97 11.40
CA LEU A 54 -5.50 -1.81 12.27
C LEU A 54 -5.99 -2.12 13.68
N GLN A 55 -5.33 -1.53 14.68
CA GLN A 55 -5.80 -1.56 16.05
C GLN A 55 -7.11 -0.77 16.18
N PRO A 56 -7.99 -1.10 17.15
CA PRO A 56 -9.32 -0.49 17.26
C PRO A 56 -9.35 1.03 17.40
N ASP A 57 -8.26 1.63 17.86
CA ASP A 57 -8.07 3.08 18.06
C ASP A 57 -7.47 3.79 16.84
N GLN A 58 -7.01 3.05 15.83
CA GLN A 58 -6.41 3.62 14.63
C GLN A 58 -7.46 3.96 13.57
N ASN A 59 -7.42 5.20 13.08
CA ASN A 59 -8.25 5.63 11.96
C ASN A 59 -7.55 5.35 10.63
N LYS A 60 -8.26 4.70 9.69
CA LYS A 60 -7.74 4.44 8.34
C LYS A 60 -7.23 5.69 7.62
N ASN A 61 -7.84 6.85 7.85
CA ASN A 61 -7.47 8.10 7.18
C ASN A 61 -6.13 8.65 7.69
N ASP A 62 -5.73 8.29 8.91
CA ASP A 62 -4.46 8.71 9.49
C ASP A 62 -3.32 7.78 9.02
N VAL A 63 -3.66 6.53 8.70
CA VAL A 63 -2.69 5.48 8.34
C VAL A 63 -2.48 5.39 6.83
N LEU A 64 -3.51 5.60 6.01
CA LEU A 64 -3.45 5.42 4.55
C LEU A 64 -3.16 6.73 3.83
N THR A 65 -2.08 6.74 3.07
CA THR A 65 -1.79 7.76 2.05
C THR A 65 -1.84 7.14 0.65
N VAL A 66 -2.53 7.79 -0.29
CA VAL A 66 -2.55 7.39 -1.70
C VAL A 66 -1.84 8.46 -2.53
N VAL A 67 -0.77 8.08 -3.21
CA VAL A 67 0.02 8.94 -4.09
C VAL A 67 -0.30 8.55 -5.53
N LEU A 68 -1.08 9.40 -6.19
CA LEU A 68 -1.37 9.30 -7.62
C LEU A 68 -0.32 10.10 -8.39
N ARG A 69 0.10 9.60 -9.56
CA ARG A 69 0.79 10.45 -10.52
C ARG A 69 -0.21 11.38 -11.18
N GLY A 70 0.17 12.65 -11.32
CA GLY A 70 -0.57 13.67 -12.09
C GLY A 70 -0.11 13.72 -13.53
#